data_AF-A0A2S8PUY4-F1
#
_entry.id   AF-A0A2S8PUY4-F1
#
_cell.length_a   1.000
_cell.length_b   1.000
_cell.length_c   1.000
_cell.angle_alpha   90.00
_cell.angle_beta   90.00
_cell.angle_gamma   90.00
#
_symmetry.space_group_name_H-M   'P 1'
#
loop_
_entity.id
_entity.type
_entity.pdbx_description
1 polymer ?
#
loop_
_entity_poly.entity_id
_entity_poly.type
_entity_poly.pdbx_seq_one_letter_code
_entity_poly.pdbx_strand_id
1 'polypeptide(L)' 'MNDQVLENGRRAIARECLSELTSLSKYDDKAVTAILDKYTPKFKLIMSEHQKKKASPKNWLSQYVRNLQKECKNG' A
#
# COMPACT_ATOMS: atom_id res chain seq x y z
N MET A 1 -13.77 12.76 9.48
CA MET A 1 -13.27 12.13 8.24
C MET A 1 -14.25 11.01 7.91
N ASN A 2 -14.87 11.02 6.74
CA ASN A 2 -15.79 9.95 6.34
C ASN A 2 -14.99 8.68 5.99
N ASP A 3 -15.53 7.49 6.25
CA ASP A 3 -14.81 6.22 6.04
C ASP A 3 -14.33 6.09 4.59
N GLN A 4 -15.16 6.54 3.65
CA GLN A 4 -14.85 6.61 2.22
C GLN A 4 -13.62 7.50 1.88
N VAL A 5 -13.41 8.60 2.61
CA VAL A 5 -12.24 9.48 2.39
C VAL A 5 -10.96 8.79 2.86
N LEU A 6 -11.04 8.06 3.98
CA LEU A 6 -9.92 7.27 4.50
C LEU A 6 -9.60 6.10 3.58
N GLU A 7 -10.62 5.38 3.08
CA GLU A 7 -10.43 4.30 2.10
C GLU A 7 -9.82 4.81 0.80
N ASN A 8 -10.31 5.94 0.26
CA ASN A 8 -9.76 6.53 -0.94
C ASN A 8 -8.29 6.96 -0.73
N GLY A 9 -7.97 7.52 0.45
CA GLY A 9 -6.59 7.82 0.83
C GLY A 9 -5.70 6.56 0.89
N ARG A 10 -6.18 5.45 1.45
CA ARG A 10 -5.44 4.18 1.52
C ARG A 10 -5.17 3.62 0.14
N ARG A 11 -6.19 3.65 -0.73
CA ARG A 11 -6.08 3.18 -2.11
C ARG A 11 -5.15 4.07 -2.93
N ALA A 12 -5.15 5.39 -2.70
CA ALA A 12 -4.22 6.33 -3.33
C ALA A 12 -2.76 6.02 -2.96
N ILE A 13 -2.45 5.90 -1.66
CA ILE A 13 -1.10 5.56 -1.19
C ILE A 13 -0.64 4.20 -1.76
N ALA A 14 -1.52 3.20 -1.76
CA ALA A 14 -1.20 1.89 -2.32
C ALA A 14 -0.99 1.93 -3.85
N ARG A 15 -1.74 2.77 -4.57
CA ARG A 15 -1.55 3.01 -6.01
C ARG A 15 -0.21 3.68 -6.31
N GLU A 16 0.16 4.71 -5.56
CA GLU A 16 1.48 5.36 -5.68
C GLU A 16 2.62 4.36 -5.40
N CYS A 17 2.48 3.58 -4.32
CA CYS A 17 3.43 2.52 -4.00
C CYS A 17 3.53 1.50 -5.13
N LEU A 18 2.41 1.05 -5.70
CA LEU A 18 2.40 0.13 -6.82
C LEU A 18 3.08 0.75 -8.05
N SER A 19 2.82 2.02 -8.36
CA SER A 19 3.42 2.72 -9.51
C SER A 19 4.94 2.78 -9.42
N GLU A 20 5.50 3.05 -8.23
CA GLU A 20 6.95 3.00 -8.02
C GLU A 20 7.47 1.55 -8.14
N LEU A 21 6.73 0.57 -7.60
CA LEU A 21 7.11 -0.84 -7.73
C LEU A 21 7.09 -1.35 -9.17
N THR A 22 6.13 -0.90 -10.00
CA THR A 22 6.06 -1.26 -11.42
C THR A 22 7.07 -0.50 -12.27
N SER A 23 7.55 0.65 -11.81
CA SER A 23 8.65 1.37 -12.46
C SER A 23 10.01 0.70 -12.24
N LEU A 24 10.10 -0.26 -11.30
CA LEU A 24 11.30 -1.07 -11.15
C LEU A 24 11.47 -1.96 -12.39
N SER A 25 12.61 -1.83 -13.06
CA SER A 25 12.94 -2.67 -14.22
C SER A 25 13.01 -4.16 -13.91
N LYS A 26 13.22 -4.53 -12.64
CA LYS A 26 13.22 -5.90 -12.14
C LYS A 26 12.65 -5.93 -10.73
N TYR A 27 12.02 -7.06 -10.36
CA TYR A 27 11.63 -7.29 -8.98
C TYR A 27 12.88 -7.40 -8.11
N ASP A 28 13.05 -6.48 -7.17
CA ASP A 28 14.16 -6.46 -6.22
C ASP A 28 13.60 -6.31 -4.81
N ASP A 29 13.83 -7.30 -3.96
CA ASP A 29 13.23 -7.37 -2.61
C ASP A 29 13.67 -6.19 -1.71
N LYS A 30 14.90 -5.70 -1.89
CA LYS A 30 15.41 -4.54 -1.15
C LYS A 30 14.73 -3.26 -1.63
N ALA A 31 14.60 -3.07 -2.94
CA ALA A 31 13.88 -1.93 -3.51
C ALA A 31 12.40 -1.96 -3.11
N VAL A 32 11.76 -3.13 -3.18
CA VAL A 32 10.37 -3.34 -2.75
C VAL A 32 10.21 -2.97 -1.28
N THR A 33 11.12 -3.45 -0.42
CA THR A 33 11.10 -3.14 1.01
C THR A 33 11.31 -1.65 1.27
N ALA A 34 12.24 -0.99 0.57
CA ALA A 34 12.49 0.44 0.72
C ALA A 34 11.29 1.30 0.28
N ILE A 35 10.64 0.94 -0.83
CA ILE A 35 9.44 1.61 -1.31
C ILE A 35 8.29 1.42 -0.31
N LEU A 36 8.03 0.19 0.14
CA LEU A 36 7.01 -0.06 1.15
C LEU A 36 7.28 0.71 2.43
N ASP A 37 8.55 0.79 2.89
CA ASP A 37 8.93 1.51 4.09
C ASP A 37 8.66 3.02 3.96
N LYS A 38 8.96 3.62 2.80
CA LYS A 38 8.66 5.03 2.47
C LYS A 38 7.16 5.36 2.59
N TYR A 39 6.27 4.45 2.20
CA TYR A 39 4.82 4.67 2.25
C TYR A 39 4.14 4.18 3.54
N THR A 40 4.78 3.28 4.29
CA THR A 40 4.28 2.73 5.55
C THR A 40 3.88 3.81 6.58
N PRO A 41 4.67 4.86 6.85
CA PRO A 41 4.28 5.89 7.83
C PRO A 41 3.06 6.68 7.35
N LYS A 42 2.97 7.03 6.05
CA LYS A 42 1.81 7.72 5.47
C LYS A 42 0.55 6.86 5.57
N PHE A 43 0.68 5.56 5.28
CA PHE A 43 -0.42 4.60 5.40
C PHE A 43 -0.89 4.45 6.85
N LYS A 44 0.04 4.39 7.82
CA LYS A 44 -0.26 4.29 9.25
C LYS A 44 -1.12 5.44 9.78
N LEU A 45 -0.95 6.66 9.25
CA LEU A 45 -1.70 7.85 9.67
C LEU A 45 -3.19 7.75 9.33
N ILE A 46 -3.53 7.12 8.21
CA ILE A 46 -4.91 6.98 7.71
C ILE A 46 -5.54 5.62 8.03
N MET A 47 -4.82 4.75 8.75
CA MET A 47 -5.35 3.49 9.26
C MET A 47 -6.25 3.71 10.46
N SER A 48 -7.41 3.04 10.45
CA SER A 48 -8.29 2.94 11.62
C SER A 48 -7.66 2.08 12.71
N GLU A 49 -7.99 2.34 13.98
CA GLU A 49 -7.47 1.59 15.13
C GLU A 49 -7.74 0.08 15.03
N HIS A 50 -8.92 -0.30 14.51
CA HIS A 50 -9.26 -1.69 14.29
C HIS A 50 -8.29 -2.39 13.32
N GLN A 51 -7.83 -1.70 12.27
CA GLN A 51 -6.84 -2.26 11.34
C GLN A 51 -5.46 -2.36 11.99
N LYS A 52 -5.08 -1.37 12.80
CA LYS A 52 -3.82 -1.36 13.56
C LYS A 52 -3.74 -2.53 14.56
N LYS A 53 -4.88 -2.93 15.15
CA LYS A 53 -4.99 -4.11 16.03
C LYS A 53 -4.87 -5.45 15.28
N LYS A 54 -5.32 -5.51 14.02
CA LYS A 54 -5.29 -6.75 13.22
C LYS A 54 -3.93 -7.06 12.60
N ALA A 55 -3.22 -6.05 12.12
CA ALA A 55 -1.92 -6.24 11.50
C ALA A 55 -1.11 -4.94 11.41
N SER A 56 0.20 -5.08 11.22
CA SER A 56 1.10 -3.96 10.99
C SER A 56 0.74 -3.18 9.71
N PRO A 57 0.95 -1.85 9.69
CA PRO A 57 0.68 -0.99 8.53
C PRO A 57 1.39 -1.48 7.26
N LYS A 58 2.62 -1.98 7.39
CA LYS A 58 3.38 -2.58 6.29
C LYS A 58 2.69 -3.80 5.68
N ASN A 59 2.06 -4.64 6.51
CA ASN A 59 1.35 -5.83 6.04
C ASN A 59 0.09 -5.45 5.26
N TRP A 60 -0.68 -4.49 5.79
CA TRP A 60 -1.84 -3.95 5.09
C TRP A 60 -1.46 -3.29 3.77
N LEU A 61 -0.43 -2.45 3.76
CA LEU A 61 0.06 -1.79 2.55
C LEU A 61 0.49 -2.82 1.49
N SER A 62 1.28 -3.82 1.88
CA SER A 62 1.72 -4.90 0.99
C SER A 62 0.53 -5.68 0.41
N GLN A 63 -0.48 -5.96 1.23
CA GLN A 63 -1.69 -6.65 0.77
C GLN A 63 -2.47 -5.80 -0.24
N TYR A 64 -2.70 -4.51 0.04
CA TYR A 64 -3.38 -3.59 -0.88
C TYR A 64 -2.63 -3.48 -2.22
N VAL A 65 -1.31 -3.30 -2.17
CA VAL A 65 -0.45 -3.25 -3.36
C VAL A 65 -0.58 -4.52 -4.19
N ARG A 66 -0.53 -5.71 -3.57
CA ARG A 66 -0.72 -7.00 -4.27
C ARG A 66 -2.11 -7.13 -4.88
N ASN A 67 -3.15 -6.71 -4.18
CA ASN A 67 -4.51 -6.72 -4.71
C ASN A 67 -4.62 -5.83 -5.95
N LEU A 68 -4.13 -4.60 -5.88
CA LEU A 68 -4.10 -3.66 -7.01
C LEU A 68 -3.26 -4.18 -8.18
N GLN A 69 -2.12 -4.83 -7.89
CA GLN A 69 -1.28 -5.45 -8.91
C GLN A 69 -2.01 -6.58 -9.63
N LYS A 70 -2.77 -7.41 -8.90
CA LYS A 70 -3.62 -8.46 -9.48
C LYS A 70 -4.72 -7.85 -10.34
N GLU A 71 -5.42 -6.83 -9.87
CA GLU A 71 -6.43 -6.12 -10.67
C GLU A 71 -5.85 -5.56 -11.97
N CYS A 72 -4.66 -4.95 -11.93
CA CYS A 72 -4.00 -4.40 -13.12
C CYS A 72 -3.54 -5.48 -14.11
N LYS A 73 -3.21 -6.69 -13.64
CA LYS A 73 -2.75 -7.80 -14.49
C LYS A 73 -3.91 -8.60 -15.10
N ASN A 74 -5.09 -8.54 -14.49
CA ASN A 74 -6.27 -9.31 -14.90
C ASN A 74 -7.35 -8.47 -15.62
N GLY A 75 -7.08 -7.19 -15.85
CA GLY A 75 -7.95 -6.24 -16.55
C GLY A 75 -7.51 -5.92 -17.97
#